data_AF-W0RPG0-F1
#
_entry.id   AF-W0RPG0-F1
#
_cell.length_a   1.000
_cell.length_b   1.000
_cell.length_c   1.000
_cell.angle_alpha   90.00
_cell.angle_beta   90.00
_cell.angle_gamma   90.00
#
_symmetry.space_group_name_H-M   'P 1'
#
loop_
_entity.id
_entity.type
_entity.pdbx_description
1 polymer ?
#
loop_
_entity_poly.entity_id
_entity_poly.type
_entity_poly.pdbx_seq_one_letter_code
_entity_poly.pdbx_strand_id
1 'polypeptide(L)' 'MLSLRATGFLLAALCERLGLCLPPEARRKLLNDPPPDAESFTAAVFAAEGLERAPSHRALYRDALALAERAFADHARADT' A
#
# COMPACT_ATOMS: atom_id res chain seq x y z
N MET A 1 3.72 -2.14 11.86
CA MET A 1 3.49 -0.86 11.16
C MET A 1 4.73 -0.50 10.37
N LEU A 2 4.60 0.03 9.15
CA LEU A 2 5.73 0.49 8.35
C LEU A 2 6.26 1.84 8.86
N SER A 3 7.58 2.05 8.77
CA SER A 3 8.17 3.38 8.97
C SER A 3 7.79 4.34 7.83
N LEU A 4 7.84 5.66 8.08
CA LEU A 4 7.54 6.70 7.08
C LEU A 4 8.26 6.48 5.75
N ARG A 5 9.54 6.08 5.83
CA ARG A 5 10.37 5.84 4.65
C ARG A 5 9.95 4.57 3.91
N ALA A 6 9.67 3.48 4.62
CA ALA A 6 9.21 2.23 4.03
C ALA A 6 7.82 2.40 3.38
N THR A 7 6.92 3.13 4.03
CA THR A 7 5.61 3.50 3.48
C THR A 7 5.77 4.32 2.19
N GLY A 8 6.68 5.29 2.16
CA GLY A 8 6.96 6.09 0.97
C GLY A 8 7.45 5.25 -0.22
N PHE A 9 8.35 4.29 0.03
CA PHE A 9 8.82 3.37 -1.01
C PHE A 9 7.72 2.45 -1.52
N LEU A 10 6.88 1.91 -0.63
CA LEU A 10 5.77 1.04 -1.02
C LEU A 10 4.75 1.81 -1.88
N LEU A 11 4.39 3.04 -1.50
CA LEU A 11 3.48 3.88 -2.27
C LEU A 11 4.04 4.23 -3.65
N ALA A 12 5.36 4.49 -3.75
CA ALA A 12 6.01 4.71 -5.04
C ALA A 12 5.97 3.45 -5.92
N ALA A 13 6.29 2.28 -5.36
CA ALA A 13 6.24 1.01 -6.07
C ALA A 13 4.84 0.66 -6.58
N LEU A 14 3.79 0.93 -5.79
CA LEU A 14 2.40 0.72 -6.19
C LEU A 14 2.01 1.64 -7.36
N CYS A 15 2.42 2.91 -7.33
CA CYS A 15 2.18 3.84 -8.43
C CYS A 15 2.95 3.44 -9.71
N GLU A 16 4.24 3.16 -9.61
CA GLU A 16 5.10 2.84 -10.77
C GLU A 16 4.78 1.48 -11.40
N ARG A 17 4.51 0.45 -10.58
CA ARG A 17 4.32 -0.93 -11.07
C ARG A 17 2.86 -1.27 -11.37
N LEU A 18 1.93 -0.74 -10.59
CA LEU A 18 0.51 -1.11 -10.66
C LEU A 18 -0.40 0.05 -11.08
N GLY A 19 0.15 1.26 -11.27
CA GLY A 19 -0.62 2.45 -11.65
C GLY A 19 -1.49 3.02 -10.51
N LEU A 20 -1.29 2.56 -9.27
CA LEU A 20 -2.05 3.01 -8.09
C LEU A 20 -1.39 4.29 -7.54
N CYS A 21 -1.62 5.41 -8.21
CA CYS A 21 -1.00 6.69 -7.92
C CYS A 21 -1.94 7.55 -7.06
N LEU A 22 -1.96 7.22 -5.76
CA LEU A 22 -2.84 7.86 -4.78
C LEU A 22 -2.89 9.39 -4.89
N PRO A 23 -4.08 9.99 -4.69
CA PRO A 23 -4.18 11.44 -4.60
C PRO A 23 -3.31 11.97 -3.45
N PRO A 24 -2.76 13.20 -3.57
CA PRO A 24 -1.78 13.74 -2.64
C PRO A 24 -2.23 13.70 -1.16
N GLU A 25 -3.51 13.93 -0.93
CA GLU A 25 -4.12 13.93 0.41
C GLU A 25 -4.13 12.53 1.03
N ALA A 26 -4.54 11.52 0.25
CA ALA A 26 -4.54 10.14 0.70
C ALA A 26 -3.12 9.59 0.90
N ARG A 27 -2.20 9.94 -0.02
CA ARG A 27 -0.78 9.62 0.12
C ARG A 27 -0.20 10.17 1.42
N ARG A 28 -0.49 11.43 1.74
CA ARG A 28 -0.04 12.06 3.00
C ARG A 28 -0.67 11.39 4.22
N LYS A 29 -1.95 11.01 4.16
CA LYS A 29 -2.62 10.29 5.24
C LYS A 29 -1.94 8.94 5.53
N LEU A 30 -1.68 8.13 4.50
CA LEU A 30 -1.02 6.84 4.66
C LEU A 30 0.44 6.95 5.11
N LEU A 31 1.13 8.02 4.73
CA LEU A 31 2.48 8.30 5.21
C LEU A 31 2.50 8.63 6.72
N ASN A 32 1.55 9.43 7.18
CA ASN A 32 1.48 9.86 8.58
C ASN A 32 0.91 8.78 9.51
N ASP A 33 -0.08 8.02 9.02
CA ASP A 33 -0.77 6.99 9.77
C ASP A 33 -0.83 5.69 8.94
N PRO A 34 0.31 4.99 8.81
CA PRO A 34 0.37 3.75 8.05
C PRO A 34 -0.39 2.65 8.78
N PRO A 35 -1.30 1.93 8.09
CA PRO A 35 -2.00 0.79 8.66
C PRO A 35 -1.07 -0.27 9.26
N PRO A 36 -1.54 -1.03 10.28
CA PRO A 36 -0.70 -1.95 11.03
C PRO A 36 -0.24 -3.17 10.22
N ASP A 37 -0.98 -3.52 9.17
CA ASP A 37 -0.78 -4.72 8.36
C ASP A 37 -0.97 -4.44 6.86
N ALA A 38 -0.48 -5.38 6.04
CA ALA A 38 -0.47 -5.28 4.59
C ALA A 38 -1.88 -5.31 3.96
N GLU A 39 -2.83 -6.02 4.56
CA GLU A 39 -4.20 -6.11 4.05
C GLU A 39 -4.93 -4.77 4.24
N SER A 40 -4.89 -4.23 5.46
CA SER A 40 -5.43 -2.91 5.80
C SER A 40 -4.78 -1.81 4.98
N PHE A 41 -3.46 -1.90 4.73
CA PHE A 41 -2.75 -0.98 3.85
C PHE A 41 -3.29 -1.02 2.42
N THR A 42 -3.40 -2.21 1.85
CA THR A 42 -3.87 -2.40 0.47
C THR A 42 -5.33 -1.95 0.34
N ALA A 43 -6.18 -2.28 1.31
CA ALA A 43 -7.57 -1.82 1.33
C ALA A 43 -7.66 -0.28 1.36
N ALA A 44 -6.85 0.38 2.18
CA ALA A 44 -6.82 1.85 2.26
C ALA A 44 -6.32 2.51 0.97
N VAL A 45 -5.34 1.90 0.28
CA VAL A 45 -4.88 2.35 -1.05
C VAL A 45 -6.02 2.26 -2.08
N PHE A 46 -6.72 1.13 -2.12
CA PHE A 46 -7.81 0.94 -3.07
C PHE A 46 -8.99 1.86 -2.80
N ALA A 47 -9.34 2.08 -1.53
CA ALA A 47 -10.37 3.03 -1.14
C ALA A 47 -9.99 4.47 -1.54
N ALA A 48 -8.72 4.85 -1.40
CA ALA A 48 -8.21 6.16 -1.79
C ALA A 48 -8.23 6.39 -3.31
N GLU A 49 -8.02 5.35 -4.10
CA GLU A 49 -8.08 5.38 -5.57
C GLU A 49 -9.52 5.30 -6.12
N GLY A 50 -10.53 5.16 -5.25
CA GLY A 50 -11.92 4.97 -5.67
C GLY A 50 -12.19 3.60 -6.32
N LEU A 51 -11.30 2.63 -6.11
CA LEU A 51 -11.37 1.28 -6.70
C LEU A 51 -12.10 0.29 -5.77
N GLU A 52 -13.20 0.72 -5.15
CA GLU A 52 -13.92 -0.11 -4.18
C GLU A 52 -14.42 -1.43 -4.80
N ARG A 53 -13.74 -2.53 -4.45
CA ARG A 53 -14.12 -3.95 -4.62
C ARG A 53 -14.85 -4.33 -5.91
N ALA A 54 -14.53 -3.70 -7.04
CA ALA A 54 -15.03 -4.19 -8.32
C ALA A 54 -14.37 -5.56 -8.61
N PRO A 55 -15.13 -6.60 -8.99
CA PRO A 55 -14.58 -7.93 -9.29
C PRO A 55 -13.51 -7.90 -10.39
N SER A 56 -13.55 -6.88 -11.26
CA SER A 56 -12.56 -6.57 -12.29
C SER A 56 -11.16 -6.24 -11.75
N HIS A 57 -11.01 -5.82 -10.49
CA HIS A 57 -9.71 -5.45 -9.91
C HIS A 57 -9.10 -6.53 -9.00
N ARG A 58 -9.65 -7.76 -8.98
CA ARG A 58 -9.12 -8.84 -8.13
C ARG A 58 -7.66 -9.19 -8.41
N ALA A 59 -7.22 -9.15 -9.66
CA ALA A 59 -5.82 -9.41 -10.00
C ALA A 59 -4.93 -8.29 -9.46
N LEU A 60 -5.28 -7.04 -9.75
CA LEU A 60 -4.59 -5.84 -9.26
C LEU A 60 -4.49 -5.81 -7.73
N TYR A 61 -5.57 -6.18 -7.04
CA TYR A 61 -5.61 -6.25 -5.58
C TYR A 61 -4.64 -7.30 -5.02
N ARG A 62 -4.57 -8.48 -5.65
CA ARG A 62 -3.61 -9.51 -5.24
C ARG A 62 -2.17 -9.07 -5.45
N ASP A 63 -1.88 -8.42 -6.58
CA ASP A 63 -0.52 -7.93 -6.87
C ASP A 63 -0.11 -6.81 -5.90
N ALA A 64 -1.03 -5.91 -5.57
CA ALA A 64 -0.82 -4.86 -4.58
C ALA A 64 -0.61 -5.43 -3.17
N LEU A 65 -1.41 -6.42 -2.78
CA LEU A 65 -1.28 -7.11 -1.50
C LEU A 65 0.06 -7.82 -1.39
N ALA A 66 0.50 -8.53 -2.43
CA ALA A 66 1.80 -9.22 -2.43
C ALA A 66 2.97 -8.24 -2.27
N LEU A 67 2.91 -7.06 -2.90
CA LEU A 67 3.90 -6.00 -2.71
C LEU A 67 3.88 -5.46 -1.27
N ALA A 68 2.70 -5.23 -0.71
CA ALA A 68 2.56 -4.78 0.66
C ALA A 68 3.09 -5.83 1.65
N GLU A 69 2.68 -7.10 1.54
CA GLU A 69 3.16 -8.20 2.38
C GLU A 69 4.68 -8.30 2.36
N ARG A 70 5.29 -8.17 1.18
CA ARG A 70 6.75 -8.18 1.05
C ARG A 70 7.39 -7.01 1.79
N ALA A 71 6.88 -5.80 1.62
CA ALA A 71 7.40 -4.61 2.28
C ALA A 71 7.27 -4.69 3.82
N PHE A 72 6.14 -5.19 4.33
CA PHE A 72 5.94 -5.39 5.76
C PHE A 72 6.88 -6.48 6.33
N ALA A 73 7.09 -7.57 5.59
CA ALA A 73 8.01 -8.63 6.00
C ALA A 73 9.49 -8.19 5.97
N ASP A 74 9.89 -7.39 4.97
CA ASP A 74 11.25 -6.85 4.89
C ASP A 74 11.48 -5.80 6.00
N HIS A 75 10.47 -4.99 6.34
CA HIS A 75 10.55 -4.05 7.45
C HIS A 75 10.66 -4.75 8.81
N ALA A 76 9.86 -5.79 9.06
CA ALA A 76 9.93 -6.57 10.30
C ALA A 76 11.30 -7.21 10.52
N ARG A 77 11.98 -7.62 9.45
CA ARG A 77 13.36 -8.15 9.51
C ARG A 77 14.42 -7.09 9.75
N ALA A 78 14.19 -5.86 9.32
CA ALA A 78 15.12 -4.74 9.49
C ALA A 78 15.03 -4.09 10.88
N ASP A 79 13.94 -4.35 11.62
CA ASP A 79 13.70 -3.87 12.99
C ASP A 79 14.20 -4.86 14.07
N THR A 80 14.65 -6.05 13.65
CA THR A 80 15.26 -7.09 14.51
C THR A 80 16.77 -6.96 14.52
#